data_AF-A0AAV5TDJ3-F1
#
_entry.id   AF-A0AAV5TDJ3-F1
#
_cell.length_a   1.000
_cell.length_b   1.000
_cell.length_c   1.000
_cell.angle_alpha   90.00
_cell.angle_beta   90.00
_cell.angle_gamma   90.00
#
_symmetry.space_group_name_H-M   'P 1'
#
loop_
_entity.id
_entity.type
_entity.pdbx_description
1 polymer ?
#
loop_
_entity_poly.entity_id
_entity_poly.type
_entity_poly.pdbx_seq_one_letter_code
_entity_poly.pdbx_strand_id
1 'polypeptide(L)'
;GLRVAFEFKVDEYVPWVEAVGMLTYIHPIGQNIYIESVKHTIRPGNADQIAMKKVIFKKLLHDLFASCAGNKAAAQSFYFSGEYSVDGCYRSCYQDSVYRSCGCMDPSYSRRPGVKACNFEKLSCISAMTSRRGDPYFWPECKCPQGCREEEYRYETSRTTHLQVSETLNSNSSTTSEIVIYLSTLEVYSQVEEWTFPFSRVLGLTGGFAGVLLGACVVFVVELIVLLFRIVIIG
;
A
#
# COMPACT_ATOMS: atom_id res chain seq x y z
N GLY A 1 14.12 19.75 1.39
CA GLY A 1 13.89 18.90 0.20
C GLY A 1 15.15 18.12 -0.10
N LEU A 2 15.05 17.14 -0.99
CA LEU A 2 16.17 16.39 -1.55
C LEU A 2 16.47 16.96 -2.95
N ARG A 3 17.72 17.34 -3.20
CA ARG A 3 18.18 17.85 -4.50
C ARG A 3 19.32 16.97 -4.97
N VAL A 4 19.19 16.38 -6.15
CA VAL A 4 20.18 15.45 -6.71
C VAL A 4 20.43 15.82 -8.16
N ALA A 5 21.71 15.92 -8.52
CA ALA A 5 22.14 16.05 -9.91
C ALA A 5 22.66 14.69 -10.40
N PHE A 6 22.31 14.32 -11.61
CA PHE A 6 22.74 13.09 -12.27
C PHE A 6 23.54 13.43 -13.51
N GLU A 7 24.52 12.59 -13.79
CA GLU A 7 25.25 12.57 -15.05
C GLU A 7 24.99 11.22 -15.73
N PHE A 8 24.33 11.25 -16.89
CA PHE A 8 24.04 10.03 -17.64
C PHE A 8 25.22 9.68 -18.56
N LYS A 9 25.89 8.55 -18.29
CA LYS A 9 26.94 7.98 -19.14
C LYS A 9 26.33 7.22 -20.31
N VAL A 10 25.82 7.95 -21.31
CA VAL A 10 25.10 7.40 -22.47
C VAL A 10 25.97 6.39 -23.25
N ASP A 11 27.28 6.58 -23.24
CA ASP A 11 28.28 5.72 -23.88
C ASP A 11 28.43 4.34 -23.23
N GLU A 12 28.02 4.17 -21.96
CA GLU A 12 28.04 2.88 -21.26
C GLU A 12 26.74 2.07 -21.44
N TYR A 13 25.72 2.64 -22.09
CA TYR A 13 24.46 1.94 -22.34
C TYR A 13 24.62 0.89 -23.44
N VAL A 14 23.88 -0.20 -23.30
CA VAL A 14 23.78 -1.20 -24.36
C VAL A 14 23.09 -0.62 -25.60
N PRO A 15 23.53 -0.96 -26.83
CA PRO A 15 23.08 -0.29 -28.06
C PRO A 15 21.58 -0.40 -28.38
N TRP A 16 20.88 -1.36 -27.77
CA TRP A 16 19.45 -1.61 -28.00
C TRP A 16 18.53 -0.88 -27.02
N VAL A 17 19.06 -0.09 -26.08
CA VAL A 17 18.22 0.72 -25.19
C VAL A 17 17.86 2.02 -25.90
N GLU A 18 16.57 2.20 -26.19
CA GLU A 18 16.05 3.35 -26.94
C GLU A 18 15.93 4.64 -26.10
N ALA A 19 15.86 4.52 -24.77
CA ALA A 19 15.61 5.65 -23.88
C ALA A 19 16.56 5.65 -22.68
N VAL A 20 17.30 6.76 -22.53
CA VAL A 20 18.14 7.03 -21.36
C VAL A 20 17.33 7.82 -20.33
N GLY A 21 17.40 7.38 -19.08
CA GLY A 21 16.77 8.08 -17.98
C GLY A 21 16.89 7.31 -16.68
N MET A 22 16.44 7.95 -15.61
CA MET A 22 16.38 7.36 -14.28
C MET A 22 14.94 7.24 -13.83
N LEU A 23 14.56 6.06 -13.34
CA LEU A 23 13.25 5.79 -12.74
C LEU A 23 13.29 6.17 -11.27
N THR A 24 12.49 7.16 -10.89
CA THR A 24 12.37 7.62 -9.50
C THR A 24 11.07 7.11 -8.90
N TYR A 25 11.17 6.47 -7.74
CA TYR A 25 10.05 5.95 -6.97
C TYR A 25 9.96 6.70 -5.64
N ILE A 26 8.77 7.14 -5.27
CA ILE A 26 8.51 7.82 -4.00
C ILE A 26 7.52 6.95 -3.23
N HIS A 27 7.94 6.43 -2.08
CA HIS A 27 7.13 5.51 -1.30
C HIS A 27 7.38 5.69 0.21
N PRO A 28 6.45 5.27 1.08
CA PRO A 28 6.66 5.22 2.52
C PRO A 28 7.78 4.28 2.94
N ILE A 29 8.40 4.61 4.07
CA ILE A 29 9.41 3.77 4.71
C ILE A 29 8.77 2.41 5.06
N GLY A 30 9.46 1.32 4.74
CA GLY A 30 8.98 -0.03 5.02
C GLY A 30 8.07 -0.61 3.95
N GLN A 31 7.60 0.16 2.96
CA GLN A 31 6.92 -0.41 1.79
C GLN A 31 7.94 -0.85 0.73
N ASN A 32 7.71 -2.00 0.10
CA ASN A 32 8.53 -2.44 -1.03
C ASN A 32 8.15 -1.73 -2.32
N ILE A 33 9.15 -1.45 -3.16
CA ILE A 33 8.97 -0.90 -4.50
C ILE A 33 8.89 -2.05 -5.50
N TYR A 34 7.97 -1.96 -6.46
CA TYR A 34 7.91 -2.86 -7.61
C TYR A 34 8.22 -2.09 -8.90
N ILE A 35 8.69 -2.80 -9.93
CA ILE A 35 9.00 -2.17 -11.24
C ILE A 35 7.76 -1.52 -11.86
N GLU A 36 6.59 -2.11 -11.61
CA GLU A 36 5.26 -1.66 -12.03
C GLU A 36 4.68 -0.53 -11.18
N SER A 37 5.28 -0.23 -10.02
CA SER A 37 4.84 0.88 -9.17
C SER A 37 4.94 2.20 -9.92
N VAL A 38 4.06 3.14 -9.53
CA VAL A 38 4.04 4.50 -10.09
C VAL A 38 5.43 5.13 -9.93
N LYS A 39 5.96 5.60 -11.04
CA LYS A 39 7.34 6.09 -11.15
C LYS A 39 7.41 7.33 -12.01
N HIS A 40 8.35 8.20 -11.67
CA HIS A 40 8.68 9.38 -12.44
C HIS A 40 9.99 9.17 -13.20
N THR A 41 9.97 9.35 -14.52
CA THR A 41 11.17 9.17 -15.36
C THR A 41 11.85 10.51 -15.60
N ILE A 42 13.07 10.64 -15.08
CA ILE A 42 13.96 11.77 -15.33
C ILE A 42 14.76 11.48 -16.60
N ARG A 43 14.84 12.46 -17.50
CA ARG A 43 15.62 12.35 -18.74
C ARG A 43 16.81 13.32 -18.71
N PRO A 44 17.91 12.99 -19.41
CA PRO A 44 19.03 13.92 -19.59
C PRO A 44 18.57 15.29 -20.11
N GLY A 45 19.24 16.36 -19.69
CA GLY A 45 18.95 17.73 -20.10
C GLY A 45 17.71 18.37 -19.44
N ASN A 46 17.03 17.67 -18.52
CA ASN A 46 15.87 18.20 -17.80
C ASN A 46 16.18 18.45 -16.32
N ALA A 47 15.51 19.46 -15.78
CA ALA A 47 15.43 19.72 -14.36
C ALA A 47 13.97 19.50 -13.93
N ASP A 48 13.76 18.47 -13.13
CA ASP A 48 12.45 18.04 -12.66
C ASP A 48 12.27 18.47 -11.20
N GLN A 49 11.15 19.14 -10.92
CA GLN A 49 10.73 19.47 -9.57
C GLN A 49 9.52 18.62 -9.21
N ILE A 50 9.60 17.92 -8.09
CA ILE A 50 8.53 17.07 -7.57
C ILE A 50 8.06 17.63 -6.24
N ALA A 51 6.83 18.15 -6.24
CA ALA A 51 6.15 18.64 -5.06
C ALA A 51 5.24 17.52 -4.51
N MET A 52 5.55 16.98 -3.33
CA MET A 52 4.81 15.87 -2.73
C MET A 52 3.89 16.32 -1.59
N LYS A 53 2.78 15.61 -1.41
CA LYS A 53 1.83 15.71 -0.31
C LYS A 53 1.67 14.32 0.32
N LYS A 54 1.77 14.25 1.65
CA LYS A 54 1.56 13.00 2.39
C LYS A 54 0.07 12.77 2.62
N VAL A 55 -0.42 11.60 2.24
CA VAL A 55 -1.80 11.15 2.48
C VAL A 55 -1.79 9.86 3.28
N ILE A 56 -2.64 9.76 4.30
CA ILE A 56 -2.79 8.58 5.14
C ILE A 56 -4.24 8.14 5.11
N PHE A 57 -4.48 6.87 4.77
CA PHE A 57 -5.78 6.24 4.83
C PHE A 57 -5.80 5.29 6.02
N LYS A 58 -6.76 5.47 6.93
CA LYS A 58 -7.00 4.58 8.07
C LYS A 58 -8.39 3.96 7.92
N LYS A 59 -8.41 2.67 7.65
CA LYS A 59 -9.63 1.87 7.58
C LYS A 59 -9.99 1.37 8.97
N LEU A 60 -11.27 1.33 9.28
CA LEU A 60 -11.73 0.75 10.55
C LEU A 60 -11.55 -0.76 10.50
N LEU A 61 -10.92 -1.32 11.54
CA LEU A 61 -10.89 -2.76 11.72
C LEU A 61 -12.30 -3.22 12.09
N HIS A 62 -12.94 -3.93 11.16
CA HIS A 62 -14.31 -4.40 11.35
C HIS A 62 -14.35 -5.93 11.35
N ASP A 63 -14.70 -6.54 12.49
CA ASP A 63 -14.73 -8.00 12.65
C ASP A 63 -15.99 -8.66 12.03
N LEU A 64 -17.09 -7.93 11.84
CA LEU A 64 -18.36 -8.42 11.27
C LEU A 64 -18.66 -8.14 9.77
N PHE A 65 -17.92 -7.28 9.04
CA PHE A 65 -18.27 -6.77 7.70
C PHE A 65 -17.06 -6.59 6.77
N ALA A 66 -15.88 -6.18 7.26
CA ALA A 66 -14.67 -6.08 6.44
C ALA A 66 -13.39 -6.10 7.30
N SER A 67 -12.66 -7.22 7.29
CA SER A 67 -11.36 -7.31 7.96
C SER A 67 -10.26 -6.69 7.11
N CYS A 68 -9.58 -5.67 7.63
CA CYS A 68 -8.33 -5.17 7.06
C CYS A 68 -7.11 -5.85 7.70
N ALA A 69 -5.99 -5.89 7.00
CA ALA A 69 -4.72 -6.39 7.53
C ALA A 69 -4.01 -5.30 8.35
N GLY A 70 -3.92 -5.50 9.67
CA GLY A 70 -3.10 -4.65 10.53
C GLY A 70 -1.61 -4.98 10.49
N ASN A 71 -1.25 -6.20 10.09
CA ASN A 71 0.12 -6.68 10.01
C ASN A 71 0.28 -7.79 8.95
N LYS A 72 1.52 -8.26 8.77
CA LYS A 72 1.83 -9.35 7.83
C LYS A 72 1.15 -10.68 8.16
N ALA A 73 0.83 -10.93 9.43
CA ALA A 73 0.22 -12.19 9.87
C ALA A 73 -1.24 -12.33 9.40
N ALA A 74 -1.87 -11.23 8.98
CA ALA A 74 -3.17 -11.27 8.33
C ALA A 74 -3.13 -11.87 6.91
N ALA A 75 -1.95 -11.95 6.29
CA ALA A 75 -1.76 -12.61 5.01
C ALA A 75 -1.51 -14.11 5.21
N GLN A 76 -2.04 -14.95 4.31
CA GLN A 76 -1.71 -16.38 4.30
C GLN A 76 -0.20 -16.61 4.10
N SER A 77 0.40 -15.83 3.20
CA SER A 77 1.82 -15.86 2.87
C SER A 77 2.31 -14.43 2.58
N PHE A 78 3.45 -14.05 3.16
CA PHE A 78 4.11 -12.77 2.88
C PHE A 78 5.63 -12.92 2.98
N TYR A 79 6.34 -12.82 1.85
CA TYR A 79 7.78 -13.10 1.77
C TYR A 79 8.67 -11.87 1.68
N PHE A 80 8.10 -10.67 1.64
CA PHE A 80 8.87 -9.44 1.49
C PHE A 80 9.32 -8.86 2.85
N SER A 81 10.43 -8.14 2.83
CA SER A 81 10.85 -7.26 3.94
C SER A 81 9.87 -6.11 4.14
N GLY A 82 9.87 -5.45 5.29
CA GLY A 82 9.09 -4.21 5.47
C GLY A 82 7.71 -4.39 6.13
N GLU A 83 6.71 -3.61 5.74
CA GLU A 83 5.32 -3.67 6.23
C GLU A 83 4.41 -4.47 5.27
N TYR A 84 3.19 -4.78 5.70
CA TYR A 84 2.22 -5.45 4.85
C TYR A 84 1.79 -4.56 3.68
N SER A 85 1.75 -5.11 2.48
CA SER A 85 1.13 -4.49 1.32
C SER A 85 0.32 -5.52 0.55
N VAL A 86 -0.79 -5.07 -0.05
CA VAL A 86 -1.69 -5.92 -0.83
C VAL A 86 -0.95 -6.56 -2.01
N ASP A 87 -0.16 -5.77 -2.74
CA ASP A 87 0.72 -6.26 -3.81
C ASP A 87 1.71 -7.32 -3.31
N GLY A 88 2.30 -7.13 -2.12
CA GLY A 88 3.22 -8.09 -1.53
C GLY A 88 2.53 -9.40 -1.16
N CYS A 89 1.27 -9.35 -0.73
CA CYS A 89 0.44 -10.53 -0.49
C CYS A 89 0.17 -11.29 -1.80
N TYR A 90 -0.30 -10.62 -2.85
CA TYR A 90 -0.57 -11.27 -4.14
C TYR A 90 0.69 -11.86 -4.77
N ARG A 91 1.81 -11.16 -4.72
CA ARG A 91 3.11 -11.69 -5.20
C ARG A 91 3.60 -12.88 -4.37
N SER A 92 3.31 -12.91 -3.07
CA SER A 92 3.63 -14.06 -2.22
C SER A 92 2.72 -15.26 -2.52
N CYS A 93 1.44 -15.00 -2.79
CA CYS A 93 0.50 -16.04 -3.26
C CYS A 93 0.90 -16.60 -4.65
N TYR A 94 1.35 -15.73 -5.55
CA TYR A 94 1.97 -16.13 -6.82
C TYR A 94 3.13 -17.10 -6.60
N GLN A 95 4.06 -16.76 -5.70
CA GLN A 95 5.20 -17.63 -5.39
C GLN A 95 4.79 -19.00 -4.86
N ASP A 96 3.72 -19.06 -4.05
CA ASP A 96 3.19 -20.34 -3.57
C ASP A 96 2.63 -21.19 -4.72
N SER A 97 1.93 -20.57 -5.68
CA SER A 97 1.40 -21.27 -6.85
C SER A 97 2.49 -21.73 -7.81
N VAL A 98 3.55 -20.93 -8.00
CA VAL A 98 4.76 -21.34 -8.74
C VAL A 98 5.42 -22.53 -8.06
N TYR A 99 5.59 -22.48 -6.74
CA TYR A 99 6.18 -23.58 -5.99
C TYR A 99 5.37 -24.88 -6.09
N ARG A 100 4.03 -24.80 -5.97
CA ARG A 100 3.14 -25.96 -6.12
C ARG A 100 3.19 -26.58 -7.51
N SER A 101 3.40 -25.76 -8.55
CA SER A 101 3.33 -26.21 -9.95
C SER A 101 4.70 -26.65 -10.50
N CYS A 102 5.77 -25.92 -10.13
CA CYS A 102 7.11 -26.08 -10.73
C CYS A 102 8.17 -26.57 -9.73
N GLY A 103 7.86 -26.60 -8.42
CA GLY A 103 8.76 -27.09 -7.36
C GLY A 103 9.86 -26.11 -6.92
N CYS A 104 9.82 -24.87 -7.41
CA CYS A 104 10.79 -23.81 -7.11
C CYS A 104 10.05 -22.46 -7.06
N MET A 105 10.72 -21.38 -6.63
CA MET A 105 10.15 -20.04 -6.61
C MET A 105 10.82 -19.11 -7.63
N ASP A 106 10.03 -18.23 -8.25
CA ASP A 106 10.49 -17.29 -9.27
C ASP A 106 11.59 -16.36 -8.69
N PRO A 107 12.77 -16.26 -9.32
CA PRO A 107 13.85 -15.40 -8.83
C PRO A 107 13.52 -13.90 -8.88
N SER A 108 12.50 -13.49 -9.65
CA SER A 108 12.12 -12.09 -9.85
C SER A 108 11.47 -11.46 -8.61
N TYR A 109 10.96 -12.26 -7.68
CA TYR A 109 10.31 -11.78 -6.45
C TYR A 109 10.91 -12.40 -5.19
N SER A 110 10.59 -11.81 -4.04
CA SER A 110 11.00 -12.36 -2.74
C SER A 110 10.45 -13.77 -2.54
N ARG A 111 11.24 -14.61 -1.88
CA ARG A 111 10.99 -16.05 -1.76
C ARG A 111 10.83 -16.45 -0.31
N ARG A 112 10.12 -17.56 -0.09
CA ARG A 112 10.06 -18.21 1.21
C ARG A 112 11.47 -18.62 1.67
N PRO A 113 11.83 -18.37 2.95
CA PRO A 113 13.10 -18.84 3.51
C PRO A 113 13.24 -20.36 3.35
N GLY A 114 14.41 -20.79 2.85
CA GLY A 114 14.73 -22.21 2.65
C GLY A 114 14.29 -22.82 1.30
N VAL A 115 13.54 -22.10 0.47
CA VAL A 115 13.12 -22.56 -0.86
C VAL A 115 14.10 -22.07 -1.93
N LYS A 116 14.52 -22.96 -2.85
CA LYS A 116 15.44 -22.61 -3.94
C LYS A 116 14.74 -21.77 -5.01
N ALA A 117 15.51 -20.85 -5.62
CA ALA A 117 15.06 -20.13 -6.81
C ALA A 117 14.96 -21.08 -8.02
N CYS A 118 14.06 -20.79 -8.95
CA CYS A 118 13.95 -21.51 -10.21
C CYS A 118 15.16 -21.24 -11.10
N ASN A 119 15.68 -22.30 -11.73
CA ASN A 119 16.67 -22.20 -12.79
C ASN A 119 16.01 -21.83 -14.12
N PHE A 120 16.82 -21.40 -15.10
CA PHE A 120 16.37 -21.02 -16.44
C PHE A 120 15.49 -22.09 -17.12
N GLU A 121 15.80 -23.38 -16.93
CA GLU A 121 15.02 -24.50 -17.48
C GLU A 121 13.55 -24.53 -17.02
N LYS A 122 13.25 -23.95 -15.85
CA LYS A 122 11.90 -23.92 -15.27
C LYS A 122 11.10 -22.69 -15.71
N LEU A 123 11.69 -21.78 -16.48
CA LEU A 123 10.97 -20.59 -17.00
C LEU A 123 9.77 -20.97 -17.87
N SER A 124 9.88 -22.05 -18.66
CA SER A 124 8.76 -22.57 -19.46
C SER A 124 7.59 -23.01 -18.58
N CYS A 125 7.87 -23.62 -17.43
CA CYS A 125 6.86 -24.02 -16.45
C CYS A 125 6.16 -22.80 -15.83
N ILE A 126 6.95 -21.78 -15.43
CA ILE A 126 6.42 -20.53 -14.87
C ILE A 126 5.52 -19.85 -15.91
N SER A 127 6.01 -19.65 -17.13
CA SER A 127 5.27 -19.02 -18.23
C SER A 127 3.98 -19.76 -18.57
N ALA A 128 4.00 -21.08 -18.65
CA ALA A 128 2.81 -21.89 -18.89
C ALA A 128 1.79 -21.77 -17.73
N MET A 129 2.26 -21.78 -16.49
CA MET A 129 1.40 -21.61 -15.31
C MET A 129 0.74 -20.22 -15.28
N THR A 130 1.54 -19.16 -15.44
CA THR A 130 1.05 -17.77 -15.46
C THR A 130 0.08 -17.54 -16.62
N SER A 131 0.36 -18.09 -17.81
CA SER A 131 -0.54 -17.95 -18.97
C SER A 131 -1.86 -18.68 -18.77
N ARG A 132 -1.87 -19.81 -18.05
CA ARG A 132 -3.08 -20.59 -17.78
C ARG A 132 -3.95 -19.99 -16.67
N ARG A 133 -3.33 -19.49 -15.59
CA ARG A 133 -4.05 -18.99 -14.41
C ARG A 133 -4.34 -17.50 -14.48
N GLY A 134 -3.62 -16.74 -15.29
CA GLY A 134 -3.75 -15.28 -15.36
C GLY A 134 -3.28 -14.58 -14.08
N ASP A 135 -3.91 -13.46 -13.75
CA ASP A 135 -3.53 -12.59 -12.63
C ASP A 135 -3.87 -13.23 -11.25
N PRO A 136 -2.91 -13.28 -10.29
CA PRO A 136 -3.13 -13.72 -8.92
C PRO A 136 -4.30 -13.06 -8.19
N TYR A 137 -4.70 -11.86 -8.59
CA TYR A 137 -5.87 -11.16 -8.04
C TYR A 137 -7.16 -11.98 -8.15
N PHE A 138 -7.33 -12.74 -9.24
CA PHE A 138 -8.54 -13.52 -9.49
C PHE A 138 -8.48 -14.95 -8.94
N TRP A 139 -7.39 -15.33 -8.26
CA TRP A 139 -7.24 -16.70 -7.76
C TRP A 139 -8.00 -16.88 -6.44
N PRO A 140 -8.90 -17.87 -6.33
CA PRO A 140 -9.74 -18.04 -5.14
C PRO A 140 -8.95 -18.39 -3.87
N GLU A 141 -7.77 -18.98 -4.02
CA GLU A 141 -6.85 -19.25 -2.92
C GLU A 141 -6.15 -18.00 -2.37
N CYS A 142 -6.04 -16.93 -3.17
CA CYS A 142 -5.34 -15.71 -2.78
C CYS A 142 -6.28 -14.75 -2.05
N LYS A 143 -6.31 -14.86 -0.72
CA LYS A 143 -7.05 -13.94 0.14
C LYS A 143 -6.13 -12.84 0.68
N CYS A 144 -6.15 -11.68 0.03
CA CYS A 144 -5.33 -10.53 0.39
C CYS A 144 -6.21 -9.35 0.82
N PRO A 145 -6.50 -9.19 2.13
CA PRO A 145 -7.27 -8.06 2.62
C PRO A 145 -6.50 -6.75 2.44
N GLN A 146 -7.22 -5.64 2.32
CA GLN A 146 -6.61 -4.30 2.25
C GLN A 146 -5.91 -3.95 3.57
N GLY A 147 -4.91 -3.07 3.55
CA GLY A 147 -4.20 -2.65 4.77
C GLY A 147 -5.09 -1.75 5.64
N CYS A 148 -5.05 -1.92 6.97
CA CYS A 148 -5.80 -1.03 7.88
C CYS A 148 -5.25 0.39 7.89
N ARG A 149 -3.97 0.55 7.59
CA ARG A 149 -3.27 1.82 7.47
C ARG A 149 -2.46 1.78 6.19
N GLU A 150 -2.80 2.67 5.27
CA GLU A 150 -2.10 2.84 3.99
C GLU A 150 -1.56 4.27 3.94
N GLU A 151 -0.27 4.41 3.63
CA GLU A 151 0.39 5.71 3.46
C GLU A 151 0.75 5.88 1.99
N GLU A 152 0.50 7.06 1.43
CA GLU A 152 0.77 7.37 0.04
C GLU A 152 1.41 8.77 -0.06
N TYR A 153 2.35 8.92 -0.98
CA TYR A 153 2.86 10.23 -1.40
C TYR A 153 2.28 10.58 -2.76
N ARG A 154 1.33 11.52 -2.77
CA ARG A 154 0.82 12.10 -4.03
C ARG A 154 1.74 13.22 -4.43
N TYR A 155 2.08 13.31 -5.71
CA TYR A 155 3.01 14.31 -6.18
C TYR A 155 2.58 14.96 -7.49
N GLU A 156 2.94 16.22 -7.62
CA GLU A 156 2.83 17.02 -8.83
C GLU A 156 4.24 17.27 -9.36
N THR A 157 4.44 17.14 -10.67
CA THR A 157 5.74 17.34 -11.30
C THR A 157 5.72 18.57 -12.21
N SER A 158 6.76 19.38 -12.08
CA SER A 158 7.09 20.46 -12.99
C SER A 158 8.42 20.16 -13.65
N ARG A 159 8.52 20.31 -14.96
CA ARG A 159 9.74 20.06 -15.73
C ARG A 159 10.18 21.34 -16.41
N THR A 160 11.46 21.67 -16.29
CA THR A 160 12.11 22.71 -17.07
C THR A 160 13.35 22.14 -17.77
N THR A 161 13.79 22.78 -18.85
CA THR A 161 15.08 22.45 -19.44
C THR A 161 16.20 22.84 -18.47
N HIS A 162 17.14 21.92 -18.26
CA HIS A 162 18.29 22.17 -17.40
C HIS A 162 19.32 23.01 -18.18
N LEU A 163 19.07 24.32 -18.24
CA LEU A 163 19.99 25.30 -18.80
C LEU A 163 21.07 25.63 -17.77
N GLN A 164 21.94 24.68 -17.43
CA GLN A 164 23.23 25.05 -16.84
C GLN A 164 24.16 25.50 -17.96
N VAL A 165 24.08 26.79 -18.28
CA VAL A 165 25.18 27.52 -18.92
C VAL A 165 26.19 27.80 -17.80
N SER A 166 27.05 26.83 -17.51
CA SER A 166 28.18 27.04 -16.61
C SER A 166 29.47 26.73 -17.38
N GLU A 167 30.20 27.78 -17.72
CA GLU A 167 31.50 27.73 -18.43
C GLU A 167 32.60 27.00 -17.63
N THR A 168 32.33 26.59 -16.39
CA THR A 168 33.31 25.98 -15.48
C THR A 168 33.29 24.45 -15.47
N LEU A 169 32.27 23.83 -16.06
CA LEU A 169 32.21 22.38 -16.26
C LEU A 169 32.14 22.12 -17.76
N ASN A 170 33.20 21.53 -18.31
CA ASN A 170 33.28 21.03 -19.68
C ASN A 170 32.34 19.82 -19.91
N SER A 171 31.21 19.77 -19.21
CA SER A 171 30.20 18.73 -19.26
C SER A 171 29.14 19.13 -20.26
N ASN A 172 28.92 18.26 -21.26
CA ASN A 172 27.81 18.41 -22.20
C ASN A 172 26.50 18.50 -21.41
N SER A 173 25.87 19.69 -21.42
CA SER A 173 24.62 19.97 -20.70
C SER A 173 23.47 19.03 -21.08
N SER A 174 23.55 18.38 -22.25
CA SER A 174 22.62 17.35 -22.72
C SER A 174 22.67 16.04 -21.93
N THR A 175 23.75 15.76 -21.18
CA THR A 175 23.94 14.50 -20.42
C THR A 175 23.61 14.64 -18.94
N THR A 176 23.53 15.86 -18.43
CA THR A 176 23.25 16.14 -17.02
C THR A 176 21.76 16.34 -16.79
N SER A 177 21.24 15.93 -15.64
CA SER A 177 19.89 16.27 -15.19
C SER A 177 19.86 16.60 -13.72
N GLU A 178 18.78 17.24 -13.28
CA GLU A 178 18.56 17.57 -11.88
C GLU A 178 17.16 17.17 -11.45
N ILE A 179 17.04 16.63 -10.23
CA ILE A 179 15.74 16.45 -9.57
C ILE A 179 15.73 17.17 -8.22
N VAL A 180 14.64 17.90 -7.96
CA VAL A 180 14.35 18.51 -6.67
C VAL A 180 13.04 17.95 -6.14
N ILE A 181 13.11 17.25 -5.02
CA ILE A 181 11.99 16.61 -4.36
C ILE A 181 11.71 17.35 -3.05
N TYR A 182 10.50 17.87 -2.87
CA TYR A 182 10.14 18.63 -1.66
C TYR A 182 8.67 18.43 -1.28
N LEU A 183 8.36 18.66 0.00
CA LEU A 183 6.98 18.70 0.49
C LEU A 183 6.33 20.02 0.06
N SER A 184 5.20 19.96 -0.64
CA SER A 184 4.48 21.18 -1.04
C SER A 184 3.90 21.93 0.16
N THR A 185 3.43 21.16 1.15
CA THR A 185 2.87 21.64 2.42
C THR A 185 3.35 20.73 3.54
N LEU A 186 3.38 21.26 4.77
CA LEU A 186 3.67 20.46 5.97
C LEU A 186 2.41 19.74 6.52
N GLU A 187 1.27 19.97 5.90
CA GLU A 187 0.00 19.36 6.26
C GLU A 187 -0.05 17.89 5.82
N VAL A 188 -0.58 17.04 6.69
CA VAL A 188 -0.80 15.61 6.40
C VAL A 188 -2.30 15.40 6.24
N TYR A 189 -2.72 14.97 5.05
CA TYR A 189 -4.13 14.64 4.81
C TYR A 189 -4.41 13.23 5.34
N SER A 190 -5.23 13.12 6.38
CA SER A 190 -5.67 11.83 6.90
C SER A 190 -7.15 11.59 6.61
N GLN A 191 -7.45 10.49 5.92
CA GLN A 191 -8.81 9.99 5.80
C GLN A 191 -8.97 8.83 6.78
N VAL A 192 -9.85 9.02 7.75
CA VAL A 192 -10.14 8.02 8.79
C VAL A 192 -11.60 7.62 8.61
N GLU A 193 -11.82 6.32 8.44
CA GLU A 193 -13.17 5.78 8.50
C GLU A 193 -13.66 5.83 9.95
N GLU A 194 -14.88 6.30 10.16
CA GLU A 194 -15.53 6.36 11.47
C GLU A 194 -16.92 5.72 11.40
N TRP A 195 -17.42 5.22 12.53
CA TRP A 195 -18.76 4.67 12.60
C TRP A 195 -19.80 5.76 12.35
N THR A 196 -20.67 5.56 11.37
CA THR A 196 -21.82 6.45 11.10
C THR A 196 -22.70 6.63 12.35
N PHE A 197 -22.84 5.57 13.15
CA PHE A 197 -23.54 5.57 14.43
C PHE A 197 -22.63 5.05 15.54
N PRO A 198 -21.92 5.92 16.28
CA PRO A 198 -21.19 5.49 17.46
C PRO A 198 -22.15 4.99 18.54
N PHE A 199 -21.69 4.07 19.39
CA PHE A 199 -22.52 3.47 20.45
C PHE A 199 -23.16 4.51 21.38
N SER A 200 -22.47 5.62 21.65
CA SER A 200 -23.00 6.75 22.41
C SER A 200 -24.25 7.38 21.76
N ARG A 201 -24.28 7.48 20.43
CA ARG A 201 -25.44 7.98 19.69
C ARG A 201 -26.57 6.96 19.70
N VAL A 202 -26.27 5.65 19.60
CA VAL A 202 -27.29 4.60 19.74
C VAL A 202 -27.95 4.68 21.10
N LEU A 203 -27.16 4.69 22.19
CA LEU A 203 -27.67 4.83 23.56
C LEU A 203 -28.45 6.13 23.77
N GLY A 204 -27.96 7.24 23.23
CA GLY A 204 -28.63 8.54 23.32
C GLY A 204 -29.99 8.55 22.60
N LEU A 205 -30.07 7.96 21.40
CA LEU A 205 -31.32 7.87 20.65
C LEU A 205 -32.31 6.89 21.30
N THR A 206 -31.85 5.70 21.69
CA THR A 206 -32.71 4.71 22.35
C THR A 206 -33.19 5.22 23.71
N GLY A 207 -32.31 5.84 24.49
CA GLY A 207 -32.66 6.45 25.78
C GLY A 207 -33.57 7.66 25.62
N GLY A 208 -33.38 8.47 24.59
CA GLY A 208 -34.25 9.60 24.25
C GLY A 208 -35.66 9.14 23.88
N PHE A 209 -35.78 8.16 22.97
CA PHE A 209 -37.08 7.62 22.58
C PHE A 209 -37.80 6.91 23.73
N ALA A 210 -37.09 6.09 24.51
CA ALA A 210 -37.66 5.42 25.68
C ALA A 210 -38.09 6.41 26.76
N GLY A 211 -37.30 7.46 27.00
CA GLY A 211 -37.62 8.51 27.96
C GLY A 211 -38.84 9.35 27.56
N VAL A 212 -38.97 9.72 26.28
CA VAL A 212 -40.11 10.54 25.81
C VAL A 212 -41.39 9.72 25.69
N LEU A 213 -41.32 8.49 25.16
CA LEU A 213 -42.53 7.69 24.90
C LEU A 213 -43.05 6.98 26.15
N LEU A 214 -42.15 6.44 26.98
CA LEU A 214 -42.50 5.60 28.13
C LEU A 214 -42.16 6.24 29.48
N GLY A 215 -41.42 7.36 29.50
CA GLY A 215 -40.82 7.86 30.75
C GLY A 215 -39.76 6.90 31.32
N ALA A 216 -39.33 5.91 30.54
CA ALA A 216 -38.48 4.83 31.01
C ALA A 216 -37.02 5.25 30.98
N CYS A 217 -36.35 5.11 32.12
CA CYS A 217 -34.90 5.29 32.26
C CYS A 217 -34.26 3.99 32.76
N VAL A 218 -32.92 3.95 32.82
CA VAL A 218 -32.20 2.75 33.28
C VAL A 218 -32.62 2.30 34.68
N VAL A 219 -32.99 3.26 35.55
CA VAL A 219 -33.46 2.97 36.92
C VAL A 219 -34.78 2.22 36.90
N PHE A 220 -35.71 2.60 36.03
CA PHE A 220 -37.00 1.90 35.84
C PHE A 220 -36.81 0.44 35.41
N VAL A 221 -35.84 0.18 34.52
CA VAL A 221 -35.53 -1.19 34.08
C VAL A 221 -34.98 -2.03 35.23
N VAL A 222 -34.09 -1.46 36.05
CA VAL A 222 -33.54 -2.15 37.24
C VAL A 222 -34.64 -2.45 38.26
N GLU A 223 -35.55 -1.51 38.50
CA GLU A 223 -36.68 -1.71 39.41
C GLU A 223 -37.60 -2.85 38.94
N LEU A 224 -37.91 -2.91 37.64
CA LEU A 224 -38.72 -3.97 37.06
C LEU A 224 -38.05 -5.36 37.18
N ILE A 225 -36.73 -5.43 37.01
CA ILE A 225 -35.97 -6.67 37.21
C ILE A 225 -36.05 -7.12 38.68
N VAL A 226 -35.84 -6.21 39.64
CA VAL A 226 -35.94 -6.53 41.08
C VAL A 226 -37.34 -7.01 41.45
N LEU A 227 -38.38 -6.38 40.89
CA LEU A 227 -39.76 -6.79 41.08
C LEU A 227 -40.01 -8.21 40.55
N LEU A 228 -39.56 -8.52 39.32
CA LEU A 228 -39.68 -9.86 38.74
C LEU A 228 -38.94 -10.91 39.58
N PHE A 229 -37.72 -10.61 40.04
CA PHE A 229 -36.98 -11.51 40.93
C PHE A 229 -37.71 -11.76 42.25
N ARG A 230 -38.30 -10.74 42.87
CA ARG A 230 -39.09 -10.91 44.09
C ARG A 230 -40.34 -11.76 43.85
N ILE A 231 -41.02 -11.55 42.72
CA ILE A 231 -42.21 -12.35 42.37
C ILE A 231 -41.82 -13.82 42.16
N VAL A 232 -40.71 -14.11 41.50
CA VAL A 232 -40.25 -15.50 41.27
C VAL A 232 -39.76 -16.20 42.55
N ILE A 233 -39.18 -15.45 43.51
CA ILE A 233 -38.68 -16.03 44.78
C ILE A 233 -39.80 -16.21 45.82
N ILE A 234 -40.82 -15.35 45.79
CA ILE A 234 -41.94 -15.39 46.76
C ILE A 234 -43.12 -16.22 46.23
N GLY A 235 -43.22 -16.40 44.91
CA GLY A 235 -44.21 -17.24 44.23
C GLY A 235 -43.84 -18.72 44.13
#